data_AF-A0A927G3V8-F1
#
_entry.id   AF-A0A927G3V8-F1
#
_cell.length_a   1.000
_cell.length_b   1.000
_cell.length_c   1.000
_cell.angle_alpha   90.00
_cell.angle_beta   90.00
_cell.angle_gamma   90.00
#
_symmetry.space_group_name_H-M   'P 1'
#
loop_
_entity.id
_entity.type
_entity.pdbx_description
1 polymer ?
#
loop_
_entity_poly.entity_id
_entity_poly.type
_entity_poly.pdbx_seq_one_letter_code
_entity_poly.pdbx_strand_id
1 'polypeptide(L)'
;MQIHVIRPGQSLTGIARAYNTTVNDLVEANDLPNPNRLVVGQALVIPIIGRFHWVQPGESLWTIARRYGINPDQLAQVNQIQANQPLNIGLRLYIPERPKPDKEINAYVEPLGTTVTPAIERSAREAAPYLTYLAPFSFQIQRDGTLKEPLLNNFPEIAQSQDVTLMMVVTNLEEGQFSDELGRIILTVQAVQEKLLDTIVATARKYGFRDIHFDMEYLRPEDREAYNTFLRKAKQRFANEGWLMSTALAPKTRADQPGRWYEAHDYRAHGEIADFVVIMTYEWGYSGGPPMAVSPIQPVREVLEYAITEMPSSKIMMGQNLYGYDWTLPYVAGGEYARAVSPQRAIEIAAENNVPIQYDTTAQAPHFDYQDADGKSHKVWFEDARSIQVKFDLIKELDLRGISYWKLGLPFPQNWLLITENFNVVKH
;
A
#
# COMPACT_ATOMS: atom_id res chain seq x y z
N MET A 1 12.73 5.67 -13.36
CA MET A 1 13.39 4.74 -12.42
C MET A 1 13.27 3.32 -12.93
N GLN A 2 14.24 2.46 -12.59
CA GLN A 2 14.28 1.08 -13.06
C GLN A 2 14.52 0.08 -11.94
N ILE A 3 13.87 -1.08 -11.97
CA ILE A 3 14.11 -2.16 -11.01
C ILE A 3 15.23 -3.07 -11.52
N HIS A 4 16.22 -3.34 -10.65
CA HIS A 4 17.30 -4.29 -10.89
C HIS A 4 17.30 -5.39 -9.81
N VAL A 5 17.27 -6.66 -10.23
CA VAL A 5 17.39 -7.80 -9.31
C VAL A 5 18.82 -8.28 -9.29
N ILE A 6 19.41 -8.32 -8.09
CA ILE A 6 20.80 -8.72 -7.87
C ILE A 6 20.99 -10.19 -8.23
N ARG A 7 22.01 -10.47 -9.04
CA ARG A 7 22.44 -11.80 -9.49
C ARG A 7 23.77 -12.18 -8.84
N PRO A 8 24.11 -13.49 -8.78
CA PRO A 8 25.39 -13.95 -8.26
C PRO A 8 26.58 -13.21 -8.90
N GLY A 9 27.51 -12.74 -8.06
CA GLY A 9 28.74 -12.07 -8.50
C GLY A 9 28.60 -10.59 -8.88
N GLN A 10 27.41 -10.00 -8.80
CA GLN A 10 27.25 -8.56 -9.03
C GLN A 10 27.72 -7.73 -7.82
N SER A 11 28.22 -6.53 -8.11
CA SER A 11 28.59 -5.51 -7.13
C SER A 11 27.90 -4.18 -7.45
N LEU A 12 27.77 -3.30 -6.46
CA LEU A 12 27.20 -1.96 -6.67
C LEU A 12 27.99 -1.17 -7.72
N THR A 13 29.32 -1.30 -7.77
CA THR A 13 30.15 -0.65 -8.81
C THR A 13 29.81 -1.15 -10.21
N GLY A 14 29.59 -2.45 -10.37
CA GLY A 14 29.19 -3.05 -11.64
C GLY A 14 27.79 -2.59 -12.08
N ILE A 15 26.84 -2.56 -11.13
CA ILE A 15 25.47 -2.11 -11.35
C ILE A 15 25.47 -0.61 -11.71
N ALA A 16 26.11 0.23 -10.92
CA ALA A 16 26.21 1.67 -11.14
C ALA A 16 26.76 1.98 -12.55
N ARG A 17 27.83 1.29 -12.97
CA ARG A 17 28.39 1.42 -14.33
C ARG A 17 27.40 0.99 -15.41
N ALA A 18 26.67 -0.11 -15.21
CA ALA A 18 25.70 -0.61 -16.20
C ALA A 18 24.56 0.38 -16.45
N TYR A 19 24.12 1.10 -15.40
CA TYR A 19 23.02 2.07 -15.45
C TYR A 19 23.45 3.52 -15.62
N ASN A 20 24.76 3.81 -15.68
CA ASN A 20 25.30 5.17 -15.73
C ASN A 20 24.84 6.05 -14.53
N THR A 21 24.96 5.51 -13.33
CA THR A 21 24.69 6.18 -12.04
C THR A 21 25.88 5.97 -11.10
N THR A 22 25.82 6.46 -9.85
CA THR A 22 26.88 6.27 -8.85
C THR A 22 26.51 5.22 -7.81
N VAL A 23 27.51 4.66 -7.13
CA VAL A 23 27.26 3.78 -5.98
C VAL A 23 26.53 4.52 -4.87
N ASN A 24 26.85 5.79 -4.65
CA ASN A 24 26.21 6.61 -3.63
C ASN A 24 24.71 6.78 -3.91
N ASP A 25 24.33 7.10 -5.16
CA ASP A 25 22.92 7.23 -5.53
C ASP A 25 22.17 5.92 -5.33
N LEU A 26 22.79 4.77 -5.64
CA LEU A 26 22.20 3.46 -5.39
C LEU A 26 21.98 3.18 -3.90
N VAL A 27 22.96 3.53 -3.06
CA VAL A 27 22.89 3.35 -1.61
C VAL A 27 21.80 4.24 -1.01
N GLU A 28 21.77 5.51 -1.38
CA GLU A 28 20.81 6.49 -0.87
C GLU A 28 19.38 6.16 -1.31
N ALA A 29 19.16 5.89 -2.61
CA ALA A 29 17.83 5.60 -3.13
C ALA A 29 17.20 4.32 -2.53
N ASN A 30 18.03 3.35 -2.13
CA ASN A 30 17.55 2.07 -1.62
C ASN A 30 17.72 1.92 -0.11
N ASP A 31 18.20 2.96 0.58
CA ASP A 31 18.61 2.95 1.98
C ASP A 31 19.39 1.66 2.33
N LEU A 32 20.38 1.30 1.51
CA LEU A 32 20.96 -0.05 1.59
C LEU A 32 21.53 -0.33 2.98
N PRO A 33 20.98 -1.30 3.74
CA PRO A 33 21.40 -1.51 5.13
C PRO A 33 22.82 -2.05 5.19
N ASN A 34 23.25 -2.78 4.15
CA ASN A 34 24.58 -3.35 4.02
C ASN A 34 25.11 -3.22 2.58
N PRO A 35 25.67 -2.06 2.17
CA PRO A 35 26.14 -1.83 0.80
C PRO A 35 27.22 -2.81 0.31
N ASN A 36 27.97 -3.40 1.25
CA ASN A 36 29.03 -4.36 0.96
C ASN A 36 28.57 -5.83 0.95
N ARG A 37 27.32 -6.12 1.33
CA ARG A 37 26.78 -7.48 1.40
C ARG A 37 25.42 -7.56 0.72
N LEU A 38 25.43 -7.44 -0.60
CA LEU A 38 24.26 -7.59 -1.45
C LEU A 38 23.70 -9.02 -1.37
N VAL A 39 22.38 -9.15 -1.35
CA VAL A 39 21.71 -10.45 -1.33
C VAL A 39 21.27 -10.84 -2.74
N VAL A 40 21.59 -12.06 -3.19
CA VAL A 40 21.09 -12.56 -4.48
C VAL A 40 19.56 -12.57 -4.43
N GLY A 41 18.94 -12.00 -5.46
CA GLY A 41 17.48 -11.86 -5.55
C GLY A 41 16.91 -10.60 -4.89
N GLN A 42 17.73 -9.78 -4.21
CA GLN A 42 17.33 -8.46 -3.73
C GLN A 42 16.99 -7.54 -4.91
N ALA A 43 15.87 -6.82 -4.84
CA ALA A 43 15.48 -5.83 -5.83
C ALA A 43 15.94 -4.43 -5.42
N LEU A 44 16.59 -3.72 -6.34
CA LEU A 44 17.01 -2.33 -6.22
C LEU A 44 16.21 -1.44 -7.16
N VAL A 45 15.87 -0.24 -6.72
CA VAL A 45 15.45 0.85 -7.60
C VAL A 45 16.70 1.62 -8.03
N ILE A 46 16.90 1.73 -9.33
CA ILE A 46 17.96 2.51 -9.96
C ILE A 46 17.42 3.94 -10.17
N PRO A 47 18.03 4.97 -9.55
CA PRO A 47 17.55 6.35 -9.58
C PRO A 47 17.95 7.05 -10.89
N ILE A 48 17.39 6.57 -11.99
CA ILE A 48 17.54 7.13 -13.33
C ILE A 48 16.19 7.60 -13.87
N ILE A 49 16.20 8.62 -14.72
CA ILE A 49 15.03 9.07 -15.48
C ILE A 49 14.80 8.10 -16.63
N GLY A 50 13.58 7.56 -16.74
CA GLY A 50 13.26 6.50 -17.70
C GLY A 50 13.84 5.14 -17.29
N ARG A 51 14.15 4.29 -18.26
CA ARG A 51 14.68 2.94 -18.04
C ARG A 51 15.56 2.47 -19.19
N PHE A 52 16.43 1.51 -18.94
CA PHE A 52 17.20 0.80 -19.96
C PHE A 52 16.62 -0.60 -20.22
N HIS A 53 16.56 -0.97 -21.49
CA HIS A 53 16.20 -2.29 -21.96
C HIS A 53 17.40 -2.92 -22.68
N TRP A 54 17.77 -4.13 -22.28
CA TRP A 54 18.79 -4.91 -22.98
C TRP A 54 18.10 -5.91 -23.89
N VAL A 55 18.37 -5.80 -25.19
CA VAL A 55 17.75 -6.62 -26.23
C VAL A 55 17.98 -8.11 -25.94
N GLN A 56 16.90 -8.86 -25.87
CA GLN A 56 16.87 -10.31 -25.70
C GLN A 56 16.81 -11.04 -27.06
N PRO A 57 17.13 -12.34 -27.10
CA PRO A 57 16.98 -13.13 -28.33
C PRO A 57 15.56 -13.04 -28.91
N GLY A 58 15.47 -12.75 -30.21
CA GLY A 58 14.20 -12.65 -30.94
C GLY A 58 13.48 -11.31 -30.84
N GLU A 59 14.02 -10.33 -30.11
CA GLU A 59 13.42 -9.00 -30.03
C GLU A 59 13.82 -8.08 -31.19
N SER A 60 12.87 -7.26 -31.63
CA SER A 60 13.06 -6.16 -32.57
C SER A 60 12.66 -4.83 -31.93
N LEU A 61 13.03 -3.72 -32.58
CA LEU A 61 12.55 -2.39 -32.15
C LEU A 61 11.04 -2.35 -32.01
N TRP A 62 10.31 -2.97 -32.94
CA TRP A 62 8.85 -3.01 -32.92
C TRP A 62 8.31 -3.78 -31.71
N THR A 63 8.84 -4.96 -31.40
CA THR A 63 8.36 -5.76 -30.24
C THR A 63 8.67 -5.05 -28.93
N ILE A 64 9.84 -4.40 -28.83
CA ILE A 64 10.28 -3.65 -27.65
C ILE A 64 9.41 -2.40 -27.48
N ALA A 65 9.24 -1.62 -28.55
CA ALA A 65 8.40 -0.43 -28.55
C ALA A 65 6.95 -0.75 -28.14
N ARG A 66 6.38 -1.84 -28.69
CA ARG A 66 5.05 -2.31 -28.31
C ARG A 66 4.97 -2.70 -26.83
N ARG A 67 5.95 -3.45 -26.31
CA ARG A 67 6.03 -3.77 -24.87
C ARG A 67 6.05 -2.50 -24.02
N TYR A 68 6.81 -1.50 -24.46
CA TYR A 68 6.95 -0.24 -23.75
C TYR A 68 5.95 0.84 -24.16
N GLY A 69 4.89 0.53 -24.93
CA GLY A 69 3.85 1.49 -25.29
C GLY A 69 4.39 2.77 -25.93
N ILE A 70 5.52 2.70 -26.63
CA ILE A 70 6.18 3.82 -27.31
C ILE A 70 6.14 3.59 -28.81
N ASN A 71 6.13 4.66 -29.61
CA ASN A 71 6.24 4.53 -31.06
C ASN A 71 7.64 3.98 -31.43
N PRO A 72 7.76 2.97 -32.33
CA PRO A 72 9.05 2.43 -32.74
C PRO A 72 10.03 3.45 -33.33
N ASP A 73 9.54 4.42 -34.11
CA ASP A 73 10.37 5.49 -34.71
C ASP A 73 10.89 6.45 -33.63
N GLN A 74 10.05 6.78 -32.66
CA GLN A 74 10.46 7.58 -31.50
C GLN A 74 11.51 6.83 -30.68
N LEU A 75 11.32 5.52 -30.45
CA LEU A 75 12.29 4.69 -29.75
C LEU A 75 13.63 4.64 -30.50
N ALA A 76 13.60 4.51 -31.83
CA ALA A 76 14.79 4.53 -32.68
C ALA A 76 15.50 5.88 -32.61
N GLN A 77 14.76 6.99 -32.72
CA GLN A 77 15.28 8.36 -32.67
C GLN A 77 15.97 8.66 -31.34
N VAL A 78 15.32 8.34 -30.21
CA VAL A 78 15.88 8.56 -28.87
C VAL A 78 17.15 7.75 -28.64
N ASN A 79 17.27 6.59 -29.28
CA ASN A 79 18.44 5.74 -29.20
C ASN A 79 19.47 5.97 -30.32
N GLN A 80 19.24 6.95 -31.19
CA GLN A 80 20.12 7.27 -32.32
C GLN A 80 20.42 6.07 -33.24
N ILE A 81 19.41 5.21 -33.47
CA ILE A 81 19.50 4.05 -34.37
C ILE A 81 18.44 4.14 -35.48
N GLN A 82 18.60 3.37 -36.55
CA GLN A 82 17.61 3.31 -37.63
C GLN A 82 16.42 2.43 -37.22
N ALA A 83 15.20 2.84 -37.55
CA ALA A 83 13.98 2.12 -37.16
C ALA A 83 13.89 0.68 -37.68
N ASN A 84 14.55 0.39 -38.81
CA ASN A 84 14.61 -0.92 -39.44
C ASN A 84 15.92 -1.68 -39.19
N GLN A 85 16.81 -1.16 -38.34
CA GLN A 85 18.08 -1.80 -38.03
C GLN A 85 17.87 -3.10 -37.22
N PRO A 86 18.49 -4.23 -37.61
CA PRO A 86 18.54 -5.43 -36.79
C PRO A 86 19.22 -5.15 -35.44
N LEU A 87 18.64 -5.67 -34.35
CA LEU A 87 19.16 -5.45 -33.00
C LEU A 87 20.08 -6.59 -32.57
N ASN A 88 21.28 -6.25 -32.11
CA ASN A 88 22.18 -7.22 -31.50
C ASN A 88 21.70 -7.55 -30.08
N ILE A 89 21.76 -8.83 -29.72
CA ILE A 89 21.49 -9.28 -28.36
C ILE A 89 22.42 -8.54 -27.39
N GLY A 90 21.86 -8.02 -26.31
CA GLY A 90 22.58 -7.25 -25.31
C GLY A 90 22.75 -5.76 -25.66
N LEU A 91 22.31 -5.30 -26.84
CA LEU A 91 22.23 -3.87 -27.12
C LEU A 91 21.37 -3.19 -26.07
N ARG A 92 21.89 -2.11 -25.48
CA ARG A 92 21.20 -1.32 -24.47
C ARG A 92 20.43 -0.19 -25.14
N LEU A 93 19.11 -0.19 -24.99
CA LEU A 93 18.21 0.85 -25.43
C LEU A 93 17.70 1.65 -24.24
N TYR A 94 17.75 2.98 -24.33
CA TYR A 94 17.05 3.89 -23.44
C TYR A 94 15.56 3.97 -23.82
N ILE A 95 14.71 3.81 -22.82
CA ILE A 95 13.27 3.94 -22.92
C ILE A 95 12.88 5.18 -22.08
N PRO A 96 12.33 6.23 -22.70
CA PRO A 96 11.95 7.45 -21.97
C PRO A 96 10.79 7.19 -21.00
N GLU A 97 10.60 8.10 -20.04
CA GLU A 97 9.44 8.06 -19.15
C GLU A 97 8.13 8.20 -19.92
N ARG A 98 7.10 7.56 -19.40
CA ARG A 98 5.73 7.73 -19.90
C ARG A 98 5.03 8.83 -19.11
N PRO A 99 4.00 9.47 -19.69
CA PRO A 99 3.07 10.27 -18.92
C PRO A 99 2.55 9.48 -17.71
N LYS A 100 2.61 10.11 -16.54
CA LYS A 100 2.16 9.53 -15.28
C LYS A 100 0.70 9.93 -15.09
N PRO A 101 -0.24 9.00 -14.81
CA PRO A 101 -1.60 9.37 -14.45
C PRO A 101 -1.61 9.99 -13.05
N ASP A 102 -2.57 10.86 -12.82
CA ASP A 102 -2.83 11.42 -11.49
C ASP A 102 -3.48 10.34 -10.63
N LYS A 103 -2.94 10.09 -9.44
CA LYS A 103 -3.48 9.13 -8.48
C LYS A 103 -3.40 9.67 -7.06
N GLU A 104 -4.33 9.22 -6.22
CA GLU A 104 -4.36 9.58 -4.81
C GLU A 104 -3.64 8.54 -3.95
N ILE A 105 -2.87 9.01 -2.98
CA ILE A 105 -2.07 8.14 -2.12
C ILE A 105 -2.45 8.39 -0.66
N ASN A 106 -2.92 7.37 0.04
CA ASN A 106 -3.19 7.41 1.47
C ASN A 106 -2.13 6.59 2.22
N ALA A 107 -1.78 7.01 3.44
CA ALA A 107 -1.03 6.16 4.35
C ALA A 107 -1.53 6.31 5.79
N TYR A 108 -1.78 5.17 6.43
CA TYR A 108 -2.13 5.11 7.85
C TYR A 108 -0.87 5.25 8.71
N VAL A 109 -1.02 5.90 9.86
CA VAL A 109 0.00 5.94 10.91
C VAL A 109 -0.61 5.53 12.23
N GLU A 110 -0.09 4.46 12.83
CA GLU A 110 -0.62 3.89 14.06
C GLU A 110 0.47 3.92 15.15
N PRO A 111 0.53 5.00 15.95
CA PRO A 111 1.40 5.05 17.12
C PRO A 111 0.86 4.15 18.23
N LEU A 112 1.69 3.20 18.65
CA LEU A 112 1.38 2.31 19.77
C LEU A 112 1.98 2.85 21.08
N GLY A 113 1.31 2.58 22.20
CA GLY A 113 1.75 3.00 23.53
C GLY A 113 1.22 4.37 23.93
N THR A 114 2.00 5.11 24.73
CA THR A 114 1.57 6.40 25.32
C THR A 114 2.21 7.62 24.66
N THR A 115 3.16 7.43 23.73
CA THR A 115 3.85 8.51 23.01
C THR A 115 4.11 8.11 21.56
N VAL A 116 4.11 9.08 20.64
CA VAL A 116 4.58 8.87 19.27
C VAL A 116 6.10 8.81 19.29
N THR A 117 6.68 7.71 18.78
CA THR A 117 8.13 7.57 18.72
C THR A 117 8.72 8.47 17.62
N PRO A 118 9.96 8.96 17.79
CA PRO A 118 10.63 9.76 16.75
C PRO A 118 10.74 9.06 15.40
N ALA A 119 10.79 7.73 15.37
CA ALA A 119 10.84 6.94 14.14
C ALA A 119 9.52 7.01 13.36
N ILE A 120 8.38 6.95 14.04
CA ILE A 120 7.05 7.06 13.41
C ILE A 120 6.85 8.48 12.87
N GLU A 121 7.20 9.50 13.65
CA GLU A 121 7.08 10.89 13.20
C GLU A 121 7.99 11.18 11.99
N ARG A 122 9.23 10.67 12.02
CA ARG A 122 10.15 10.77 10.87
C ARG A 122 9.57 10.09 9.64
N SER A 123 9.05 8.86 9.79
CA SER A 123 8.44 8.13 8.68
C SER A 123 7.25 8.89 8.08
N ALA A 124 6.41 9.53 8.90
CA ALA A 124 5.33 10.37 8.41
C ALA A 124 5.84 11.60 7.65
N ARG A 125 6.90 12.25 8.17
CA ARG A 125 7.52 13.41 7.52
C ARG A 125 8.17 13.07 6.19
N GLU A 126 8.85 11.94 6.11
CA GLU A 126 9.50 11.44 4.88
C GLU A 126 8.47 10.97 3.85
N ALA A 127 7.33 10.41 4.30
CA ALA A 127 6.27 9.96 3.40
C ALA A 127 5.39 11.11 2.88
N ALA A 128 5.17 12.16 3.67
CA ALA A 128 4.22 13.25 3.37
C ALA A 128 4.33 13.87 1.95
N PRO A 129 5.53 14.10 1.38
CA PRO A 129 5.63 14.57 -0.01
C PRO A 129 4.90 13.68 -1.03
N TYR A 130 4.82 12.37 -0.76
CA TYR A 130 4.21 11.36 -1.62
C TYR A 130 2.74 11.07 -1.32
N LEU A 131 2.12 11.76 -0.35
CA LEU A 131 0.76 11.48 0.09
C LEU A 131 -0.26 12.52 -0.38
N THR A 132 -1.45 12.07 -0.73
CA THR A 132 -2.67 12.88 -0.76
C THR A 132 -3.29 12.97 0.63
N TYR A 133 -3.28 11.85 1.37
CA TYR A 133 -3.86 11.73 2.70
C TYR A 133 -2.89 11.15 3.72
N LEU A 134 -2.91 11.72 4.93
CA LEU A 134 -2.27 11.16 6.11
C LEU A 134 -3.37 10.78 7.11
N ALA A 135 -3.38 9.52 7.54
CA ALA A 135 -4.49 8.94 8.31
C ALA A 135 -4.02 8.42 9.69
N PRO A 136 -4.00 9.26 10.74
CA PRO A 136 -3.72 8.82 12.11
C PRO A 136 -4.77 7.82 12.61
N PHE A 137 -4.32 6.61 12.95
CA PHE A 137 -5.15 5.51 13.39
C PHE A 137 -5.13 5.38 14.93
N SER A 138 -6.27 5.46 15.63
CA SER A 138 -7.60 5.88 15.16
C SER A 138 -8.36 6.63 16.26
N PHE A 139 -9.39 7.37 15.87
CA PHE A 139 -10.42 7.89 16.77
C PHE A 139 -11.40 6.76 17.10
N GLN A 140 -11.34 6.25 18.33
CA GLN A 140 -12.14 5.12 18.76
C GLN A 140 -13.50 5.62 19.26
N ILE A 141 -14.58 5.13 18.65
CA ILE A 141 -15.93 5.50 19.04
C ILE A 141 -16.25 4.90 20.41
N GLN A 142 -16.83 5.72 21.29
CA GLN A 142 -17.33 5.26 22.58
C GLN A 142 -18.84 5.01 22.53
N ARG A 143 -19.32 4.12 23.42
CA ARG A 143 -20.74 3.74 23.48
C ARG A 143 -21.70 4.90 23.71
N ASP A 144 -21.22 6.04 24.19
CA ASP A 144 -22.00 7.26 24.44
C ASP A 144 -21.93 8.28 23.29
N GLY A 145 -21.30 7.94 22.16
CA GLY A 145 -21.13 8.81 20.99
C GLY A 145 -19.97 9.78 21.08
N THR A 146 -19.10 9.69 22.10
CA THR A 146 -17.84 10.44 22.13
C THR A 146 -16.73 9.70 21.38
N LEU A 147 -15.57 10.35 21.22
CA LEU A 147 -14.38 9.77 20.59
C LEU A 147 -13.22 9.76 21.59
N LYS A 148 -12.52 8.63 21.69
CA LYS A 148 -11.17 8.59 22.25
C LYS A 148 -10.19 8.94 21.14
N GLU A 149 -9.54 10.09 21.27
CA GLU A 149 -8.57 10.59 20.30
C GLU A 149 -7.28 9.74 20.30
N PRO A 150 -6.65 9.48 19.13
CA PRO A 150 -5.33 8.88 19.06
C PRO A 150 -4.24 9.92 19.42
N LEU A 151 -3.00 9.45 19.51
CA LEU A 151 -1.85 10.34 19.60
C LEU A 151 -1.62 11.02 18.24
N LEU A 152 -1.82 12.33 18.17
CA LEU A 152 -1.66 13.09 16.93
C LEU A 152 -0.26 13.74 16.78
N ASN A 153 0.38 14.12 17.89
CA ASN A 153 1.68 14.81 17.90
C ASN A 153 1.78 15.85 16.78
N ASN A 154 2.84 15.80 15.96
CA ASN A 154 3.11 16.73 14.87
C ASN A 154 2.49 16.29 13.52
N PHE A 155 1.61 15.29 13.49
CA PHE A 155 1.01 14.84 12.23
C PHE A 155 0.23 15.95 11.51
N PRO A 156 -0.53 16.83 12.20
CA PRO A 156 -1.19 17.95 11.53
C PRO A 156 -0.22 18.92 10.86
N GLU A 157 0.87 19.27 11.54
CA GLU A 157 1.89 20.18 11.01
C GLU A 157 2.66 19.53 9.84
N ILE A 158 2.97 18.23 9.94
CA ILE A 158 3.57 17.46 8.85
C ILE A 158 2.67 17.50 7.61
N ALA A 159 1.38 17.21 7.79
CA ALA A 159 0.42 17.20 6.69
C ALA A 159 0.29 18.58 6.04
N GLN A 160 0.13 19.63 6.85
CA GLN A 160 0.04 21.01 6.39
C GLN A 160 1.30 21.45 5.62
N SER A 161 2.49 21.03 6.05
CA SER A 161 3.75 21.43 5.41
C SER A 161 3.97 20.88 3.99
N GLN A 162 3.14 19.93 3.55
CA GLN A 162 3.26 19.22 2.26
C GLN A 162 1.91 19.16 1.51
N ASP A 163 0.97 20.03 1.86
CA ASP A 163 -0.40 20.09 1.29
C ASP A 163 -1.11 18.72 1.29
N VAL A 164 -0.92 17.96 2.38
CA VAL A 164 -1.55 16.65 2.60
C VAL A 164 -2.83 16.87 3.38
N THR A 165 -3.91 16.22 2.95
CA THR A 165 -5.16 16.24 3.70
C THR A 165 -5.10 15.26 4.86
N LEU A 166 -5.42 15.73 6.06
CA LEU A 166 -5.64 14.84 7.20
C LEU A 166 -6.95 14.08 7.01
N MET A 167 -6.86 12.75 7.12
CA MET A 167 -7.96 11.80 7.09
C MET A 167 -8.29 11.33 8.51
N MET A 168 -9.50 11.59 8.98
CA MET A 168 -9.95 11.24 10.33
C MET A 168 -10.43 9.80 10.34
N VAL A 169 -9.59 8.87 10.81
CA VAL A 169 -9.96 7.46 10.88
C VAL A 169 -10.83 7.21 12.11
N VAL A 170 -12.08 6.83 11.90
CA VAL A 170 -13.07 6.59 12.95
C VAL A 170 -13.43 5.10 12.98
N THR A 171 -13.19 4.46 14.11
CA THR A 171 -13.30 2.98 14.25
C THR A 171 -14.23 2.55 15.39
N ASN A 172 -14.90 1.41 15.24
CA ASN A 172 -15.61 0.69 16.31
C ASN A 172 -14.71 -0.27 17.11
N LEU A 173 -13.47 0.14 17.38
CA LEU A 173 -12.54 -0.60 18.24
C LEU A 173 -12.89 -0.40 19.72
N GLU A 174 -13.02 -1.50 20.45
CA GLU A 174 -13.17 -1.53 21.91
C GLU A 174 -12.16 -2.55 22.46
N GLU A 175 -11.37 -2.16 23.46
CA GLU A 175 -10.36 -3.05 24.09
C GLU A 175 -9.37 -3.71 23.11
N GLY A 176 -9.06 -3.02 22.00
CA GLY A 176 -8.10 -3.48 21.00
C GLY A 176 -8.65 -4.47 19.97
N GLN A 177 -9.97 -4.65 19.90
CA GLN A 177 -10.65 -5.48 18.90
C GLN A 177 -11.89 -4.77 18.34
N PHE A 178 -12.27 -5.08 17.10
CA PHE A 178 -13.50 -4.55 16.52
C PHE A 178 -14.72 -5.13 17.24
N SER A 179 -15.66 -4.25 17.63
CA SER A 179 -16.83 -4.60 18.44
C SER A 179 -18.12 -4.49 17.64
N ASP A 180 -18.78 -5.63 17.45
CA ASP A 180 -20.06 -5.74 16.75
C ASP A 180 -21.19 -5.07 17.55
N GLU A 181 -21.17 -5.20 18.88
CA GLU A 181 -22.14 -4.57 19.78
C GLU A 181 -21.99 -3.04 19.80
N LEU A 182 -20.76 -2.52 19.79
CA LEU A 182 -20.53 -1.08 19.63
C LEU A 182 -21.09 -0.60 18.29
N GLY A 183 -20.81 -1.34 17.21
CA GLY A 183 -21.39 -1.11 15.89
C GLY A 183 -22.92 -1.01 15.94
N ARG A 184 -23.59 -2.02 16.51
CA ARG A 184 -25.05 -2.01 16.67
C ARG A 184 -25.53 -0.76 17.41
N ILE A 185 -24.92 -0.40 18.54
CA ILE A 185 -25.31 0.79 19.33
C ILE A 185 -25.25 2.05 18.46
N ILE A 186 -24.15 2.28 17.76
CA ILE A 186 -23.93 3.46 16.90
C ILE A 186 -24.95 3.52 15.77
N LEU A 187 -25.25 2.37 15.16
CA LEU A 187 -26.10 2.29 13.98
C LEU A 187 -27.60 2.35 14.30
N THR A 188 -28.00 1.95 15.52
CA THR A 188 -29.42 1.78 15.88
C THR A 188 -29.93 2.75 16.95
N VAL A 189 -29.04 3.37 17.75
CA VAL A 189 -29.44 4.31 18.80
C VAL A 189 -29.27 5.75 18.31
N GLN A 190 -30.37 6.38 17.90
CA GLN A 190 -30.35 7.71 17.26
C GLN A 190 -29.65 8.79 18.09
N ALA A 191 -29.85 8.83 19.41
CA ALA A 191 -29.22 9.83 20.28
C ALA A 191 -27.69 9.69 20.30
N VAL A 192 -27.18 8.46 20.28
CA VAL A 192 -25.73 8.17 20.21
C VAL A 192 -25.20 8.56 18.83
N GLN A 193 -25.94 8.23 17.78
CA GLN A 193 -25.57 8.55 16.40
C GLN A 193 -25.45 10.06 16.15
N GLU A 194 -26.40 10.87 16.62
CA GLU A 194 -26.34 12.34 16.48
C GLU A 194 -25.15 12.91 17.26
N LYS A 195 -24.98 12.48 18.52
CA LYS A 195 -23.86 12.93 19.35
C LYS A 195 -22.50 12.55 18.73
N LEU A 196 -22.40 11.37 18.10
CA LEU A 196 -21.22 10.95 17.36
C LEU A 196 -20.93 11.89 16.19
N LEU A 197 -21.92 12.17 15.35
CA LEU A 197 -21.73 13.06 14.20
C LEU A 197 -21.36 14.49 14.64
N ASP A 198 -21.97 15.00 15.71
CA ASP A 198 -21.61 16.30 16.29
C ASP A 198 -20.17 16.31 16.83
N THR A 199 -19.77 15.23 17.51
CA THR A 199 -18.41 15.06 18.04
C THR A 199 -17.38 14.98 16.91
N ILE A 200 -17.68 14.23 15.83
CA ILE A 200 -16.81 14.15 14.65
C ILE A 200 -16.62 15.54 14.04
N VAL A 201 -17.69 16.32 13.83
CA VAL A 201 -17.59 17.67 13.25
C VAL A 201 -16.75 18.59 14.14
N ALA A 202 -16.98 18.58 15.46
CA ALA A 202 -16.21 19.40 16.39
C ALA A 202 -14.71 19.03 16.37
N THR A 203 -14.39 17.74 16.40
CA THR A 203 -13.01 17.24 16.40
C THR A 203 -12.32 17.48 15.06
N ALA A 204 -13.01 17.26 13.95
CA ALA A 204 -12.47 17.52 12.61
C ALA A 204 -12.13 19.01 12.42
N ARG A 205 -12.99 19.93 12.87
CA ARG A 205 -12.70 21.38 12.87
C ARG A 205 -11.52 21.74 13.77
N LYS A 206 -11.41 21.12 14.95
CA LYS A 206 -10.33 21.37 15.92
C LYS A 206 -8.95 21.07 15.33
N TYR A 207 -8.82 19.99 14.56
CA TYR A 207 -7.53 19.51 14.04
C TYR A 207 -7.34 19.72 12.53
N GLY A 208 -8.34 20.23 11.81
CA GLY A 208 -8.26 20.48 10.38
C GLY A 208 -8.40 19.22 9.50
N PHE A 209 -9.13 18.20 9.95
CA PHE A 209 -9.45 17.05 9.11
C PHE A 209 -10.44 17.46 7.99
N ARG A 210 -10.18 17.01 6.76
CA ARG A 210 -11.02 17.29 5.58
C ARG A 210 -11.55 16.04 4.86
N ASP A 211 -11.15 14.85 5.32
CA ASP A 211 -11.80 13.57 4.99
C ASP A 211 -12.19 12.87 6.30
N ILE A 212 -13.43 12.37 6.38
CA ILE A 212 -13.89 11.53 7.48
C ILE A 212 -13.96 10.09 6.99
N HIS A 213 -13.07 9.24 7.51
CA HIS A 213 -12.92 7.85 7.11
C HIS A 213 -13.54 6.91 8.13
N PHE A 214 -14.64 6.25 7.77
CA PHE A 214 -15.25 5.23 8.64
C PHE A 214 -14.61 3.87 8.37
N ASP A 215 -13.88 3.37 9.37
CA ASP A 215 -13.33 2.03 9.40
C ASP A 215 -14.10 1.19 10.42
N MET A 216 -15.32 0.81 10.03
CA MET A 216 -16.28 0.12 10.87
C MET A 216 -16.32 -1.37 10.49
N GLU A 217 -15.52 -2.19 11.17
CA GLU A 217 -15.38 -3.59 10.83
C GLU A 217 -16.14 -4.53 11.77
N TYR A 218 -16.24 -5.80 11.38
CA TYR A 218 -16.84 -6.88 12.17
C TYR A 218 -18.28 -6.60 12.65
N LEU A 219 -19.01 -5.79 11.90
CA LEU A 219 -20.42 -5.48 12.15
C LEU A 219 -21.30 -6.72 11.99
N ARG A 220 -22.49 -6.69 12.58
CA ARG A 220 -23.45 -7.79 12.43
C ARG A 220 -24.07 -7.76 11.03
N PRO A 221 -24.27 -8.92 10.38
CA PRO A 221 -24.92 -8.99 9.08
C PRO A 221 -26.27 -8.24 9.03
N GLU A 222 -27.08 -8.34 10.08
CA GLU A 222 -28.36 -7.66 10.20
C GLU A 222 -28.27 -6.13 10.26
N ASP A 223 -27.11 -5.57 10.60
CA ASP A 223 -26.88 -4.13 10.68
C ASP A 223 -26.51 -3.51 9.32
N ARG A 224 -26.42 -4.28 8.23
CA ARG A 224 -26.04 -3.80 6.88
C ARG A 224 -26.80 -2.54 6.45
N GLU A 225 -28.14 -2.56 6.52
CA GLU A 225 -28.94 -1.40 6.10
C GLU A 225 -28.92 -0.25 7.09
N ALA A 226 -28.72 -0.54 8.38
CA ALA A 226 -28.51 0.48 9.38
C ALA A 226 -27.19 1.22 9.13
N TYR A 227 -26.15 0.49 8.70
CA TYR A 227 -24.87 1.08 8.30
C TYR A 227 -25.01 1.96 7.05
N ASN A 228 -25.66 1.45 6.00
CA ASN A 228 -25.96 2.25 4.80
C ASN A 228 -26.73 3.55 5.13
N THR A 229 -27.70 3.45 6.05
CA THR A 229 -28.50 4.62 6.49
C THR A 229 -27.65 5.62 7.27
N PHE A 230 -26.80 5.13 8.17
CA PHE A 230 -25.84 5.96 8.90
C PHE A 230 -24.89 6.71 7.95
N LEU A 231 -24.32 6.01 6.97
CA LEU A 231 -23.39 6.61 6.00
C LEU A 231 -24.06 7.72 5.17
N ARG A 232 -25.31 7.55 4.74
CA ARG A 232 -26.06 8.62 4.02
C ARG A 232 -26.22 9.87 4.89
N LYS A 233 -26.55 9.68 6.17
CA LYS A 233 -26.70 10.76 7.13
C LYS A 233 -25.37 11.47 7.41
N ALA A 234 -24.29 10.70 7.59
CA ALA A 234 -22.95 11.22 7.75
C ALA A 234 -22.50 12.02 6.52
N LYS A 235 -22.72 11.49 5.31
CA LYS A 235 -22.42 12.17 4.05
C LYS A 235 -23.13 13.51 3.94
N GLN A 236 -24.43 13.57 4.25
CA GLN A 236 -25.17 14.83 4.24
C GLN A 236 -24.60 15.83 5.25
N ARG A 237 -24.22 15.37 6.44
CA ARG A 237 -23.61 16.23 7.47
C ARG A 237 -22.29 16.82 7.00
N PHE A 238 -21.39 15.99 6.47
CA PHE A 238 -20.04 16.41 6.09
C PHE A 238 -20.00 17.19 4.78
N ALA A 239 -20.96 16.97 3.87
CA ALA A 239 -21.12 17.79 2.67
C ALA A 239 -21.41 19.27 3.01
N ASN A 240 -22.11 19.56 4.11
CA ASN A 240 -22.35 20.93 4.57
C ASN A 240 -21.06 21.64 5.05
N GLU A 241 -20.03 20.87 5.40
CA GLU A 241 -18.71 21.37 5.80
C GLU A 241 -17.74 21.44 4.61
N GLY A 242 -18.12 20.91 3.44
CA GLY A 242 -17.25 20.76 2.28
C GLY A 242 -16.19 19.66 2.43
N TRP A 243 -16.40 18.70 3.34
CA TRP A 243 -15.48 17.59 3.57
C TRP A 243 -15.80 16.37 2.73
N LEU A 244 -14.76 15.58 2.47
CA LEU A 244 -14.88 14.24 1.92
C LEU A 244 -15.36 13.26 3.01
N MET A 245 -15.99 12.19 2.56
CA MET A 245 -16.30 11.03 3.37
C MET A 245 -15.86 9.77 2.65
N SER A 246 -15.08 8.95 3.34
CA SER A 246 -14.59 7.68 2.84
C SER A 246 -14.91 6.54 3.80
N THR A 247 -14.81 5.29 3.32
CA THR A 247 -15.09 4.09 4.14
C THR A 247 -14.10 2.98 3.85
N ALA A 248 -13.73 2.21 4.87
CA ALA A 248 -13.05 0.93 4.68
C ALA A 248 -14.04 -0.17 4.24
N LEU A 249 -13.55 -1.12 3.45
CA LEU A 249 -14.32 -2.27 2.99
C LEU A 249 -13.49 -3.55 3.13
N ALA A 250 -14.08 -4.57 3.76
CA ALA A 250 -13.51 -5.92 3.79
C ALA A 250 -13.45 -6.49 2.37
N PRO A 251 -12.41 -7.28 2.01
CA PRO A 251 -12.23 -7.79 0.66
C PRO A 251 -13.30 -8.83 0.29
N LYS A 252 -14.10 -8.52 -0.74
CA LYS A 252 -15.13 -9.41 -1.28
C LYS A 252 -14.85 -9.71 -2.74
N THR A 253 -15.23 -10.90 -3.20
CA THR A 253 -15.21 -11.28 -4.63
C THR A 253 -16.60 -11.49 -5.22
N ARG A 254 -17.65 -11.36 -4.38
CA ARG A 254 -19.07 -11.38 -4.79
C ARG A 254 -19.96 -10.73 -3.72
N ALA A 255 -21.17 -10.34 -4.12
CA ALA A 255 -22.12 -9.61 -3.27
C ALA A 255 -22.59 -10.40 -2.04
N ASP A 256 -22.92 -11.68 -2.22
CA ASP A 256 -23.46 -12.59 -1.20
C ASP A 256 -22.38 -13.38 -0.45
N GLN A 257 -21.13 -12.88 -0.42
CA GLN A 257 -20.04 -13.52 0.31
C GLN A 257 -20.39 -13.62 1.81
N PRO A 258 -20.53 -14.84 2.36
CA PRO A 258 -20.92 -15.02 3.75
C PRO A 258 -19.73 -14.78 4.68
N GLY A 259 -20.02 -14.41 5.92
CA GLY A 259 -19.04 -14.19 6.97
C GLY A 259 -19.23 -12.82 7.60
N ARG A 260 -19.08 -12.79 8.92
CA ARG A 260 -19.29 -11.59 9.74
C ARG A 260 -18.45 -10.38 9.30
N TRP A 261 -17.28 -10.61 8.70
CA TRP A 261 -16.42 -9.54 8.16
C TRP A 261 -16.96 -8.89 6.88
N TYR A 262 -17.87 -9.54 6.15
CA TYR A 262 -18.23 -9.17 4.78
C TYR A 262 -19.68 -8.74 4.61
N GLU A 263 -20.60 -9.32 5.38
CA GLU A 263 -22.03 -9.21 5.12
C GLU A 263 -22.58 -7.79 5.36
N ALA A 264 -22.05 -7.07 6.34
CA ALA A 264 -22.44 -5.69 6.61
C ALA A 264 -21.84 -4.68 5.61
N HIS A 265 -20.84 -5.08 4.82
CA HIS A 265 -20.17 -4.24 3.83
C HIS A 265 -20.85 -4.35 2.45
N ASP A 266 -21.74 -3.40 2.20
CA ASP A 266 -22.48 -3.27 0.94
C ASP A 266 -21.71 -2.40 -0.05
N TYR A 267 -20.94 -3.05 -0.94
CA TYR A 267 -20.06 -2.35 -1.88
C TYR A 267 -20.82 -1.34 -2.75
N ARG A 268 -22.03 -1.67 -3.22
CA ARG A 268 -22.81 -0.79 -4.09
C ARG A 268 -23.28 0.45 -3.32
N ALA A 269 -23.86 0.25 -2.15
CA ALA A 269 -24.32 1.37 -1.33
C ALA A 269 -23.14 2.28 -0.93
N HIS A 270 -22.02 1.70 -0.50
CA HIS A 270 -20.81 2.48 -0.19
C HIS A 270 -20.30 3.26 -1.42
N GLY A 271 -20.26 2.62 -2.60
CA GLY A 271 -19.86 3.25 -3.85
C GLY A 271 -20.77 4.40 -4.29
N GLU A 272 -22.06 4.34 -3.98
CA GLU A 272 -23.01 5.43 -4.22
C GLU A 272 -22.81 6.61 -3.24
N ILE A 273 -22.54 6.31 -1.97
CA ILE A 273 -22.56 7.28 -0.87
C ILE A 273 -21.22 7.98 -0.65
N ALA A 274 -20.13 7.20 -0.56
CA ALA A 274 -18.80 7.71 -0.22
C ALA A 274 -18.14 8.43 -1.41
N ASP A 275 -17.24 9.37 -1.15
CA ASP A 275 -16.42 9.98 -2.21
C ASP A 275 -15.40 8.98 -2.74
N PHE A 276 -14.86 8.14 -1.86
CA PHE A 276 -14.03 6.99 -2.20
C PHE A 276 -14.06 5.93 -1.08
N VAL A 277 -13.56 4.73 -1.39
CA VAL A 277 -13.45 3.62 -0.46
C VAL A 277 -12.01 3.13 -0.41
N VAL A 278 -11.61 2.56 0.74
CA VAL A 278 -10.36 1.83 0.90
C VAL A 278 -10.70 0.36 1.05
N ILE A 279 -10.28 -0.49 0.11
CA ILE A 279 -10.52 -1.93 0.19
C ILE A 279 -9.30 -2.59 0.81
N MET A 280 -9.47 -3.37 1.88
CA MET A 280 -8.39 -4.02 2.62
C MET A 280 -7.85 -5.25 1.88
N THR A 281 -7.23 -5.02 0.72
CA THR A 281 -6.62 -6.04 -0.15
C THR A 281 -5.24 -6.49 0.36
N TYR A 282 -5.17 -6.90 1.62
CA TYR A 282 -4.00 -7.50 2.28
C TYR A 282 -4.46 -8.47 3.39
N GLU A 283 -3.53 -9.11 4.11
CA GLU A 283 -3.78 -10.13 5.15
C GLU A 283 -4.31 -11.50 4.64
N TRP A 284 -3.98 -11.93 3.42
CA TRP A 284 -4.14 -13.36 3.08
C TRP A 284 -3.14 -14.21 3.86
N GLY A 285 -1.86 -13.83 3.81
CA GLY A 285 -0.86 -14.24 4.78
C GLY A 285 -0.86 -13.26 5.93
N TYR A 286 -1.45 -13.65 7.06
CA TYR A 286 -1.55 -12.83 8.27
C TYR A 286 -0.81 -13.46 9.44
N SER A 287 -0.55 -12.66 10.47
CA SER A 287 0.26 -13.07 11.62
C SER A 287 -0.24 -14.32 12.35
N GLY A 288 -1.56 -14.53 12.41
CA GLY A 288 -2.18 -15.70 13.05
C GLY A 288 -2.42 -16.86 12.10
N GLY A 289 -2.15 -16.69 10.81
CA GLY A 289 -2.34 -17.69 9.76
C GLY A 289 -1.05 -18.39 9.35
N PRO A 290 -1.14 -19.39 8.45
CA PRO A 290 0.04 -20.05 7.91
C PRO A 290 0.87 -19.12 7.01
N PRO A 291 2.17 -19.39 6.80
CA PRO A 291 3.04 -18.56 5.98
C PRO A 291 2.64 -18.55 4.50
N MET A 292 2.29 -17.38 3.98
CA MET A 292 2.06 -17.10 2.56
C MET A 292 2.24 -15.60 2.28
N ALA A 293 2.18 -15.19 1.01
CA ALA A 293 2.22 -13.77 0.64
C ALA A 293 1.10 -12.98 1.35
N VAL A 294 1.42 -11.77 1.82
CA VAL A 294 0.47 -10.92 2.56
C VAL A 294 -0.65 -10.43 1.64
N SER A 295 -0.32 -10.00 0.43
CA SER A 295 -1.28 -9.53 -0.59
C SER A 295 -0.99 -10.15 -1.97
N PRO A 296 -1.25 -11.46 -2.16
CA PRO A 296 -1.02 -12.15 -3.42
C PRO A 296 -1.83 -11.49 -4.55
N ILE A 297 -1.19 -11.20 -5.69
CA ILE A 297 -1.76 -10.32 -6.72
C ILE A 297 -3.08 -10.84 -7.32
N GLN A 298 -3.25 -12.16 -7.45
CA GLN A 298 -4.45 -12.72 -8.07
C GLN A 298 -5.68 -12.54 -7.17
N PRO A 299 -5.68 -12.93 -5.89
CA PRO A 299 -6.77 -12.59 -4.98
C PRO A 299 -7.03 -11.08 -4.86
N VAL A 300 -5.97 -10.25 -4.87
CA VAL A 300 -6.11 -8.79 -4.91
C VAL A 300 -6.90 -8.34 -6.15
N ARG A 301 -6.52 -8.84 -7.34
CA ARG A 301 -7.21 -8.55 -8.60
C ARG A 301 -8.68 -8.98 -8.55
N GLU A 302 -8.97 -10.19 -8.09
CA GLU A 302 -10.34 -10.72 -8.02
C GLU A 302 -11.26 -9.81 -7.17
N VAL A 303 -10.73 -9.28 -6.05
CA VAL A 303 -11.46 -8.33 -5.20
C VAL A 303 -11.70 -7.00 -5.92
N LEU A 304 -10.68 -6.46 -6.61
CA LEU A 304 -10.78 -5.17 -7.29
C LEU A 304 -11.67 -5.25 -8.53
N GLU A 305 -11.60 -6.33 -9.30
CA GLU A 305 -12.48 -6.58 -10.45
C GLU A 305 -13.94 -6.68 -10.00
N TYR A 306 -14.21 -7.38 -8.90
CA TYR A 306 -15.55 -7.38 -8.30
C TYR A 306 -15.97 -5.97 -7.86
N ALA A 307 -15.10 -5.22 -7.18
CA ALA A 307 -15.41 -3.87 -6.72
C ALA A 307 -15.83 -2.93 -7.87
N ILE A 308 -15.18 -3.03 -9.03
CA ILE A 308 -15.52 -2.24 -10.23
C ILE A 308 -16.91 -2.59 -10.79
N THR A 309 -17.41 -3.80 -10.54
CA THR A 309 -18.80 -4.14 -10.90
C THR A 309 -19.85 -3.49 -10.00
N GLU A 310 -19.45 -3.03 -8.81
CA GLU A 310 -20.36 -2.45 -7.81
C GLU A 310 -20.20 -0.94 -7.66
N MET A 311 -19.07 -0.35 -8.10
CA MET A 311 -18.83 1.09 -8.02
C MET A 311 -17.84 1.60 -9.07
N PRO A 312 -17.81 2.91 -9.37
CA PRO A 312 -16.82 3.48 -10.28
C PRO A 312 -15.38 3.24 -9.80
N SER A 313 -14.48 2.82 -10.71
CA SER A 313 -13.06 2.58 -10.40
C SER A 313 -12.36 3.81 -9.80
N SER A 314 -12.77 5.01 -10.21
CA SER A 314 -12.30 6.30 -9.71
C SER A 314 -12.63 6.59 -8.23
N LYS A 315 -13.41 5.71 -7.57
CA LYS A 315 -13.68 5.74 -6.13
C LYS A 315 -12.89 4.69 -5.34
N ILE A 316 -12.14 3.81 -5.99
CA ILE A 316 -11.51 2.66 -5.32
C ILE A 316 -10.04 2.97 -5.01
N MET A 317 -9.68 2.96 -3.72
CA MET A 317 -8.29 2.89 -3.28
C MET A 317 -7.95 1.45 -2.88
N MET A 318 -6.95 0.88 -3.53
CA MET A 318 -6.44 -0.46 -3.21
C MET A 318 -5.62 -0.39 -1.91
N GLY A 319 -5.96 -1.19 -0.92
CA GLY A 319 -5.19 -1.35 0.31
C GLY A 319 -3.89 -2.12 0.05
N GLN A 320 -2.79 -1.67 0.65
CA GLN A 320 -1.46 -2.27 0.49
C GLN A 320 -0.68 -2.31 1.81
N ASN A 321 -0.15 -3.48 2.14
CA ASN A 321 0.79 -3.67 3.25
C ASN A 321 2.19 -3.12 2.93
N LEU A 322 2.84 -2.47 3.90
CA LEU A 322 4.26 -2.05 3.86
C LEU A 322 5.17 -2.98 4.69
N TYR A 323 4.63 -4.11 5.13
CA TYR A 323 5.31 -5.13 5.93
C TYR A 323 5.20 -6.49 5.25
N GLY A 324 6.13 -7.35 5.65
CA GLY A 324 6.01 -8.78 5.57
C GLY A 324 5.84 -9.40 6.95
N TYR A 325 5.93 -10.73 6.98
CA TYR A 325 5.91 -11.52 8.19
C TYR A 325 7.01 -12.57 8.17
N ASP A 326 7.54 -12.85 9.36
CA ASP A 326 8.51 -13.90 9.65
C ASP A 326 7.84 -14.93 10.58
N TRP A 327 7.56 -16.10 10.01
CA TRP A 327 6.93 -17.22 10.72
C TRP A 327 7.99 -18.22 11.15
N THR A 328 7.97 -18.59 12.44
CA THR A 328 8.65 -19.78 12.95
C THR A 328 7.89 -21.03 12.51
N LEU A 329 8.61 -22.06 12.05
CA LEU A 329 8.06 -23.32 11.56
C LEU A 329 8.32 -24.50 12.52
N PRO A 330 7.44 -25.52 12.53
CA PRO A 330 6.18 -25.61 11.77
C PRO A 330 5.10 -24.66 12.31
N TYR A 331 4.24 -24.16 11.41
CA TYR A 331 3.06 -23.40 11.82
C TYR A 331 2.09 -24.27 12.63
N VAL A 332 1.60 -23.74 13.74
CA VAL A 332 0.58 -24.35 14.58
C VAL A 332 -0.56 -23.37 14.77
N ALA A 333 -1.78 -23.76 14.39
CA ALA A 333 -2.96 -22.91 14.53
C ALA A 333 -3.21 -22.54 16.00
N GLY A 334 -3.40 -21.25 16.28
CA GLY A 334 -3.52 -20.72 17.64
C GLY A 334 -2.20 -20.65 18.43
N GLY A 335 -1.06 -20.90 17.76
CA GLY A 335 0.28 -20.76 18.32
C GLY A 335 0.78 -19.32 18.33
N GLU A 336 2.11 -19.15 18.29
CA GLU A 336 2.73 -17.83 18.22
C GLU A 336 2.39 -17.12 16.91
N TYR A 337 2.05 -15.84 17.03
CA TYR A 337 1.85 -14.97 15.87
C TYR A 337 3.18 -14.70 15.15
N ALA A 338 3.14 -14.65 13.83
CA ALA A 338 4.28 -14.26 13.02
C ALA A 338 4.71 -12.82 13.35
N ARG A 339 6.02 -12.59 13.33
CA ARG A 339 6.59 -11.27 13.59
C ARG A 339 6.48 -10.42 12.33
N ALA A 340 5.85 -9.25 12.42
CA ALA A 340 5.86 -8.28 11.34
C ALA A 340 7.28 -7.77 11.08
N VAL A 341 7.68 -7.68 9.80
CA VAL A 341 9.00 -7.19 9.39
C VAL A 341 8.85 -6.14 8.29
N SER A 342 9.68 -5.11 8.30
CA SER A 342 9.80 -4.23 7.14
C SER A 342 10.56 -4.94 6.01
N PRO A 343 10.39 -4.53 4.75
CA PRO A 343 11.21 -5.00 3.64
C PRO A 343 12.71 -4.86 3.89
N GLN A 344 13.15 -3.76 4.50
CA GLN A 344 14.54 -3.55 4.87
C GLN A 344 15.01 -4.61 5.88
N ARG A 345 14.19 -4.91 6.91
CA ARG A 345 14.51 -5.96 7.88
C ARG A 345 14.53 -7.35 7.23
N ALA A 346 13.63 -7.64 6.30
CA ALA A 346 13.64 -8.91 5.58
C ALA A 346 14.95 -9.09 4.77
N ILE A 347 15.43 -8.04 4.11
CA ILE A 347 16.72 -8.05 3.41
C ILE A 347 17.88 -8.29 4.38
N GLU A 348 17.88 -7.64 5.55
CA GLU A 348 18.88 -7.87 6.59
C GLU A 348 18.90 -9.32 7.08
N ILE A 349 17.72 -9.91 7.36
CA ILE A 349 17.60 -11.31 7.79
C ILE A 349 18.17 -12.25 6.71
N ALA A 350 17.82 -12.04 5.44
CA ALA A 350 18.34 -12.85 4.35
C ALA A 350 19.88 -12.75 4.25
N ALA A 351 20.41 -11.54 4.43
CA ALA A 351 21.85 -11.29 4.43
C ALA A 351 22.54 -11.95 5.64
N GLU A 352 21.95 -11.84 6.85
CA GLU A 352 22.47 -12.40 8.11
C GLU A 352 22.60 -13.92 8.04
N ASN A 353 21.66 -14.56 7.36
CA ASN A 353 21.59 -16.02 7.20
C ASN A 353 22.19 -16.52 5.88
N ASN A 354 22.75 -15.63 5.05
CA ASN A 354 23.36 -15.95 3.76
C ASN A 354 22.43 -16.78 2.83
N VAL A 355 21.14 -16.43 2.81
CA VAL A 355 20.13 -17.08 1.96
C VAL A 355 19.70 -16.14 0.83
N PRO A 356 19.46 -16.65 -0.40
CA PRO A 356 18.97 -15.83 -1.49
C PRO A 356 17.48 -15.49 -1.29
N ILE A 357 17.08 -14.32 -1.75
CA ILE A 357 15.67 -13.91 -1.84
C ILE A 357 15.08 -14.53 -3.10
N GLN A 358 14.05 -15.36 -2.92
CA GLN A 358 13.26 -15.94 -4.00
C GLN A 358 12.08 -15.02 -4.34
N TYR A 359 11.45 -15.25 -5.48
CA TYR A 359 10.29 -14.49 -5.92
C TYR A 359 9.24 -15.42 -6.49
N ASP A 360 8.06 -15.43 -5.88
CA ASP A 360 6.93 -16.19 -6.37
C ASP A 360 6.25 -15.39 -7.49
N THR A 361 6.32 -15.90 -8.73
CA THR A 361 5.72 -15.22 -9.90
C THR A 361 4.21 -15.39 -10.00
N THR A 362 3.60 -16.25 -9.20
CA THR A 362 2.14 -16.40 -9.14
C THR A 362 1.55 -15.40 -8.15
N ALA A 363 2.11 -15.35 -6.93
CA ALA A 363 1.71 -14.38 -5.92
C ALA A 363 2.24 -12.96 -6.21
N GLN A 364 3.32 -12.86 -7.01
CA GLN A 364 4.09 -11.64 -7.27
C GLN A 364 4.67 -11.05 -5.98
N ALA A 365 5.32 -11.88 -5.15
CA ALA A 365 5.89 -11.47 -3.88
C ALA A 365 7.24 -12.16 -3.59
N PRO A 366 8.21 -11.45 -2.97
CA PRO A 366 9.46 -12.04 -2.53
C PRO A 366 9.29 -12.89 -1.25
N HIS A 367 10.08 -13.95 -1.15
CA HIS A 367 10.15 -14.79 0.04
C HIS A 367 11.50 -15.48 0.18
N PHE A 368 11.78 -16.01 1.37
CA PHE A 368 12.90 -16.91 1.61
C PHE A 368 12.66 -17.72 2.88
N ASP A 369 13.38 -18.83 2.99
CA ASP A 369 13.39 -19.68 4.19
C ASP A 369 14.81 -19.60 4.80
N TYR A 370 14.91 -19.64 6.13
CA TYR A 370 16.20 -19.66 6.84
C TYR A 370 16.11 -20.50 8.12
N GLN A 371 17.25 -20.78 8.76
CA GLN A 371 17.32 -21.41 10.07
C GLN A 371 17.95 -20.44 11.06
N ASP A 372 17.31 -20.20 12.20
CA ASP A 372 17.86 -19.32 13.24
C ASP A 372 19.03 -19.97 14.00
N ALA A 373 19.64 -19.21 14.91
CA ALA A 373 20.77 -19.68 15.71
C ALA A 373 20.43 -20.86 16.65
N ASP A 374 19.15 -21.04 16.98
CA ASP A 374 18.64 -22.13 17.82
C ASP A 374 18.25 -23.38 16.99
N GLY A 375 18.43 -23.31 15.66
CA GLY A 375 18.10 -24.39 14.75
C GLY A 375 16.62 -24.44 14.35
N LYS A 376 15.82 -23.42 14.64
CA LYS A 376 14.41 -23.36 14.19
C LYS A 376 14.33 -22.87 12.75
N SER A 377 13.45 -23.49 11.98
CA SER A 377 13.19 -23.07 10.61
C SER A 377 12.24 -21.88 10.59
N HIS A 378 12.47 -20.95 9.67
CA HIS A 378 11.67 -19.76 9.46
C HIS A 378 11.28 -19.61 8.00
N LYS A 379 10.13 -18.98 7.76
CA LYS A 379 9.68 -18.56 6.44
C LYS A 379 9.30 -17.09 6.47
N VAL A 380 9.86 -16.32 5.55
CA VAL A 380 9.61 -14.88 5.43
C VAL A 380 8.94 -14.59 4.10
N TRP A 381 7.79 -13.90 4.14
CA TRP A 381 7.17 -13.26 2.98
C TRP A 381 7.14 -11.76 3.21
N PHE A 382 7.48 -10.96 2.22
CA PHE A 382 7.52 -9.51 2.35
C PHE A 382 7.20 -8.82 1.01
N GLU A 383 7.40 -7.51 0.94
CA GLU A 383 7.21 -6.71 -0.28
C GLU A 383 8.55 -6.17 -0.77
N ASP A 384 8.72 -6.00 -2.08
CA ASP A 384 9.85 -5.28 -2.63
C ASP A 384 9.46 -4.47 -3.86
N ALA A 385 10.44 -3.84 -4.51
CA ALA A 385 10.19 -3.00 -5.68
C ALA A 385 9.43 -3.75 -6.80
N ARG A 386 9.63 -5.08 -6.95
CA ARG A 386 8.97 -5.88 -7.98
C ARG A 386 7.48 -6.03 -7.67
N SER A 387 7.14 -6.45 -6.45
CA SER A 387 5.76 -6.67 -6.05
C SER A 387 4.94 -5.37 -6.04
N ILE A 388 5.54 -4.26 -5.60
CA ILE A 388 4.90 -2.94 -5.64
C ILE A 388 4.66 -2.47 -7.07
N GLN A 389 5.63 -2.63 -7.98
CA GLN A 389 5.44 -2.23 -9.38
C GLN A 389 4.29 -3.00 -10.04
N VAL A 390 4.15 -4.29 -9.77
CA VAL A 390 3.04 -5.10 -10.29
C VAL A 390 1.69 -4.57 -9.80
N LYS A 391 1.62 -4.14 -8.54
CA LYS A 391 0.41 -3.54 -7.98
C LYS A 391 0.12 -2.14 -8.54
N PHE A 392 1.15 -1.36 -8.86
CA PHE A 392 0.98 -0.09 -9.59
C PHE A 392 0.51 -0.32 -11.03
N ASP A 393 0.98 -1.38 -11.68
CA ASP A 393 0.51 -1.77 -12.99
C ASP A 393 -0.97 -2.19 -12.93
N LEU A 394 -1.39 -2.92 -11.87
CA LEU A 394 -2.79 -3.26 -11.64
C LEU A 394 -3.68 -2.04 -11.41
N ILE A 395 -3.23 -1.05 -10.62
CA ILE A 395 -3.93 0.23 -10.43
C ILE A 395 -4.17 0.95 -11.76
N LYS A 396 -3.17 0.92 -12.66
CA LYS A 396 -3.27 1.55 -13.99
C LYS A 396 -4.18 0.76 -14.92
N GLU A 397 -4.07 -0.57 -14.90
CA GLU A 397 -4.87 -1.48 -15.72
C GLU A 397 -6.37 -1.34 -15.43
N LEU A 398 -6.71 -1.28 -14.14
CA LEU A 398 -8.10 -1.17 -13.66
C LEU A 398 -8.58 0.27 -13.49
N ASP A 399 -7.74 1.26 -13.84
CA ASP A 399 -7.97 2.70 -13.65
C ASP A 399 -8.56 3.06 -12.28
N LEU A 400 -7.91 2.57 -11.21
CA LEU A 400 -8.35 2.80 -9.83
C LEU A 400 -8.02 4.23 -9.38
N ARG A 401 -8.70 4.73 -8.35
CA ARG A 401 -8.41 6.05 -7.74
C ARG A 401 -6.97 6.16 -7.26
N GLY A 402 -6.45 5.10 -6.65
CA GLY A 402 -5.14 5.12 -6.04
C GLY A 402 -4.85 3.96 -5.09
N ILE A 403 -3.97 4.22 -4.13
CA ILE A 403 -3.44 3.20 -3.19
C ILE A 403 -3.44 3.72 -1.74
N SER A 404 -3.70 2.83 -0.80
CA SER A 404 -3.81 3.12 0.62
C SER A 404 -2.90 2.20 1.44
N TYR A 405 -1.91 2.78 2.13
CA TYR A 405 -0.84 2.01 2.79
C TYR A 405 -1.09 1.75 4.27
N TRP A 406 -1.06 0.47 4.65
CA TRP A 406 -0.91 0.03 6.04
C TRP A 406 0.53 -0.46 6.25
N LYS A 407 1.38 0.14 7.07
CA LYS A 407 1.26 1.47 7.67
C LYS A 407 2.64 2.13 7.69
N LEU A 408 2.68 3.44 7.94
CA LEU A 408 3.92 4.18 8.16
C LEU A 408 4.68 3.67 9.39
N GLY A 409 5.98 3.96 9.45
CA GLY A 409 6.91 3.48 10.47
C GLY A 409 7.70 2.22 10.07
N LEU A 410 7.44 1.67 8.89
CA LEU A 410 8.14 0.50 8.33
C LEU A 410 9.03 0.94 7.15
N PRO A 411 10.36 0.85 7.27
CA PRO A 411 11.26 1.27 6.20
C PRO A 411 11.07 0.48 4.91
N PHE A 412 10.71 1.18 3.83
CA PHE A 412 10.60 0.66 2.47
C PHE A 412 10.80 1.78 1.44
N PRO A 413 12.04 2.28 1.26
CA PRO A 413 12.31 3.47 0.46
C PRO A 413 11.89 3.33 -1.01
N GLN A 414 12.04 2.12 -1.58
CA GLN A 414 11.70 1.85 -2.97
C GLN A 414 10.23 2.10 -3.28
N ASN A 415 9.33 1.89 -2.31
CA ASN A 415 7.89 2.16 -2.50
C ASN A 415 7.64 3.63 -2.85
N TRP A 416 8.19 4.55 -2.06
CA TRP A 416 8.00 5.99 -2.22
C TRP A 416 8.61 6.50 -3.52
N LEU A 417 9.79 6.00 -3.87
CA LEU A 417 10.44 6.29 -5.14
C LEU A 417 9.60 5.82 -6.34
N LEU A 418 9.06 4.60 -6.27
CA LEU A 418 8.21 4.06 -7.34
C LEU A 418 6.89 4.82 -7.47
N ILE A 419 6.34 5.42 -6.41
CA ILE A 419 5.16 6.30 -6.52
C ILE A 419 5.47 7.46 -7.47
N THR A 420 6.58 8.18 -7.24
CA THR A 420 6.96 9.32 -8.11
C THR A 420 7.32 8.91 -9.53
N GLU A 421 7.78 7.69 -9.72
CA GLU A 421 8.01 7.14 -11.06
C GLU A 421 6.70 6.85 -11.79
N ASN A 422 5.68 6.40 -11.05
CA ASN A 422 4.48 5.83 -11.65
C ASN A 422 3.31 6.79 -11.75
N PHE A 423 3.24 7.80 -10.87
CA PHE A 423 2.06 8.66 -10.68
C PHE A 423 2.44 10.12 -10.45
N ASN A 424 1.55 11.03 -10.83
CA ASN A 424 1.52 12.35 -10.23
C ASN A 424 0.65 12.27 -8.98
N VAL A 425 1.19 12.61 -7.82
CA VAL A 425 0.44 12.56 -6.55
C VAL A 425 -0.49 13.78 -6.48
N VAL A 426 -1.78 13.52 -6.35
CA VAL A 426 -2.80 14.57 -6.17
C VAL A 426 -2.67 15.20 -4.77
N LYS A 427 -2.86 16.51 -4.69
CA LYS A 427 -2.86 17.32 -3.45
C LYS A 427 -4.14 18.16 -3.40
N HIS A 428 -4.70 18.38 -2.20
CA HIS A 428 -5.99 19.05 -1.96
C HIS A 428 -5.90 20.13 -0.88
#